data_AF-A0A4V2SL10-F1
#
_entry.id   AF-A0A4V2SL10-F1
#
_cell.length_a   1.000
_cell.length_b   1.000
_cell.length_c   1.000
_cell.angle_alpha   90.00
_cell.angle_beta   90.00
_cell.angle_gamma   90.00
#
_symmetry.space_group_name_H-M   'P 1'
#
loop_
_entity.id
_entity.type
_entity.pdbx_description
1 polymer ?
#
loop_
_entity_poly.entity_id
_entity_poly.type
_entity_poly.pdbx_seq_one_letter_code
_entity_poly.pdbx_strand_id
1 'polypeptide(L)'
;MGMTIGDALCIPPLEQCTVIAGKKGLDRMISSINSYDAPDVINWLKQGDLVLTTGYVFKNDEQTQIKVIEEMAKRNCAGLGIKINSELETLPEVMIRIADDNHVPLIKIPYHLSLSDMILSIFREMFARQDLNDAENRKKAFLSKLLQGEYHGRDAVLAEGRTFGLVPGQYVCLCLRGNNTNSDISGLADSICERSGISLILQEKEELTMILQAPKDQDGQQIYDQAFQVAKSLIDEAGNTFPNLVLKAGIGTCQDDVLRISDSCKQAQEALQLGKKQRGTSSDNIYHFNSLEAYAVLQHIPESVLESFIANKLGAIMQHDKDNHSDLMKTLEVYLLSRGRTSDAARLLGVHRNTIGPRLTKIKELLELDIENGEVVFQLQLALHLFQLQD
;
A
#
# COMPACT_ATOMS: atom_id res chain seq x y z
N MET A 1 16.12 -8.85 16.78
CA MET A 1 15.44 -10.15 16.67
C MET A 1 14.83 -10.45 18.02
N GLY A 2 13.56 -10.81 18.05
CA GLY A 2 12.91 -11.14 19.30
C GLY A 2 11.40 -11.27 19.18
N MET A 3 10.80 -11.76 20.24
CA MET A 3 9.36 -11.80 20.44
C MET A 3 9.05 -11.24 21.81
N THR A 4 7.81 -10.84 22.04
CA THR A 4 7.39 -10.41 23.38
C THR A 4 7.28 -11.62 24.31
N ILE A 5 7.34 -11.39 25.62
CA ILE A 5 7.02 -12.44 26.61
C ILE A 5 5.59 -12.94 26.42
N GLY A 6 4.65 -12.05 26.12
CA GLY A 6 3.26 -12.40 25.82
C GLY A 6 3.14 -13.38 24.65
N ASP A 7 3.83 -13.13 23.54
CA ASP A 7 3.86 -14.02 22.39
C ASP A 7 4.48 -15.38 22.74
N ALA A 8 5.60 -15.37 23.48
CA ALA A 8 6.30 -16.59 23.85
C ALA A 8 5.43 -17.53 24.69
N LEU A 9 4.59 -16.98 25.56
CA LEU A 9 3.65 -17.73 26.40
C LEU A 9 2.46 -18.30 25.63
N CYS A 10 2.32 -18.03 24.33
CA CYS A 10 1.30 -18.66 23.47
C CYS A 10 1.82 -19.90 22.73
N ILE A 11 3.11 -20.24 22.86
CA ILE A 11 3.79 -21.27 22.06
C ILE A 11 3.96 -22.57 22.88
N PRO A 12 3.59 -23.75 22.33
CA PRO A 12 3.96 -25.07 22.86
C PRO A 12 5.42 -25.22 23.26
N PRO A 13 5.78 -25.63 24.51
CA PRO A 13 4.93 -25.93 25.69
C PRO A 13 4.76 -24.77 26.70
N LEU A 14 5.15 -23.54 26.37
CA LEU A 14 5.15 -22.37 27.25
C LEU A 14 3.75 -21.86 27.62
N GLU A 15 2.71 -22.21 26.89
CA GLU A 15 1.29 -21.97 27.21
C GLU A 15 0.85 -22.60 28.53
N GLN A 16 1.61 -23.57 29.02
CA GLN A 16 1.39 -24.18 30.34
C GLN A 16 2.07 -23.40 31.47
N CYS A 17 2.90 -22.41 31.17
CA CYS A 17 3.51 -21.54 32.16
C CYS A 17 2.51 -20.50 32.69
N THR A 18 2.75 -19.98 33.89
CA THR A 18 1.87 -18.97 34.51
C THR A 18 2.66 -17.75 34.96
N VAL A 19 2.20 -16.55 34.61
CA VAL A 19 2.82 -15.30 35.05
C VAL A 19 2.36 -15.00 36.49
N ILE A 20 3.31 -15.00 37.43
CA ILE A 20 3.07 -14.80 38.86
C ILE A 20 3.19 -13.33 39.26
N ALA A 21 4.11 -12.58 38.64
CA ALA A 21 4.35 -11.15 38.89
C ALA A 21 4.83 -10.44 37.62
N GLY A 22 4.86 -9.11 37.63
CA GLY A 22 5.41 -8.28 36.56
C GLY A 22 4.56 -8.26 35.28
N LYS A 23 3.24 -8.48 35.39
CA LYS A 23 2.32 -8.60 34.23
C LYS A 23 2.33 -7.40 33.28
N LYS A 24 2.70 -6.22 33.78
CA LYS A 24 2.83 -5.01 32.95
C LYS A 24 4.03 -5.04 32.00
N GLY A 25 4.96 -6.00 32.15
CA GLY A 25 6.12 -6.17 31.29
C GLY A 25 5.99 -7.31 30.28
N LEU A 26 4.79 -7.78 29.95
CA LEU A 26 4.61 -8.86 28.96
C LEU A 26 4.99 -8.44 27.53
N ASP A 27 5.07 -7.14 27.26
CA ASP A 27 5.56 -6.54 26.02
C ASP A 27 7.09 -6.50 25.91
N ARG A 28 7.82 -6.86 26.97
CA ARG A 28 9.28 -6.91 26.95
C ARG A 28 9.78 -7.91 25.92
N MET A 29 10.79 -7.49 25.15
CA MET A 29 11.35 -8.27 24.05
C MET A 29 12.37 -9.30 24.56
N ILE A 30 12.15 -10.56 24.21
CA ILE A 30 13.10 -11.65 24.33
C ILE A 30 14.04 -11.61 23.13
N SER A 31 15.32 -11.32 23.35
CA SER A 31 16.36 -11.38 22.32
C SER A 31 17.32 -12.56 22.51
N SER A 32 17.26 -13.20 23.67
CA SER A 32 18.12 -14.31 24.06
C SER A 32 17.43 -15.10 25.16
N ILE A 33 17.61 -16.41 25.17
CA ILE A 33 17.12 -17.29 26.24
C ILE A 33 18.27 -18.09 26.82
N ASN A 34 18.37 -18.10 28.14
CA ASN A 34 19.46 -18.74 28.85
C ASN A 34 18.94 -19.57 30.00
N SER A 35 19.58 -20.71 30.28
CA SER A 35 19.36 -21.48 31.50
C SER A 35 20.50 -21.22 32.47
N TYR A 36 20.20 -20.82 33.70
CA TYR A 36 21.23 -20.53 34.69
C TYR A 36 20.94 -21.17 36.04
N ASP A 37 21.92 -21.90 36.57
CA ASP A 37 21.91 -22.46 37.94
C ASP A 37 23.28 -22.26 38.64
N ALA A 38 24.03 -21.21 38.26
CA ALA A 38 25.32 -20.86 38.85
C ALA A 38 25.25 -19.58 39.70
N PRO A 39 26.06 -19.44 40.77
CA PRO A 39 26.02 -18.29 41.69
C PRO A 39 26.29 -16.93 41.02
N ASP A 40 27.17 -16.88 40.02
CA ASP A 40 27.62 -15.64 39.38
C ASP A 40 26.77 -15.19 38.20
N VAL A 41 25.59 -15.80 38.00
CA VAL A 41 24.69 -15.55 36.86
C VAL A 41 24.40 -14.07 36.61
N ILE A 42 24.26 -13.29 37.69
CA ILE A 42 23.91 -11.87 37.65
C ILE A 42 24.90 -11.09 36.77
N ASN A 43 26.17 -11.49 36.74
CA ASN A 43 27.20 -10.83 35.97
C ASN A 43 27.03 -11.02 34.45
N TRP A 44 26.40 -12.11 34.02
CA TRP A 44 26.25 -12.48 32.60
C TRP A 44 24.92 -12.05 31.99
N LEU A 45 24.00 -11.51 32.79
CA LEU A 45 22.72 -10.98 32.31
C LEU A 45 22.93 -9.90 31.24
N LYS A 46 22.19 -10.04 30.13
CA LYS A 46 22.15 -9.07 29.03
C LYS A 46 20.73 -8.55 28.84
N GLN A 47 20.64 -7.41 28.17
CA GLN A 47 19.37 -6.86 27.73
C GLN A 47 18.59 -7.90 26.91
N GLY A 48 17.29 -8.02 27.21
CA GLY A 48 16.39 -8.94 26.53
C GLY A 48 16.59 -10.43 26.85
N ASP A 49 17.39 -10.78 27.86
CA ASP A 49 17.49 -12.17 28.33
C ASP A 49 16.18 -12.63 29.00
N LEU A 50 15.60 -13.71 28.50
CA LEU A 50 14.69 -14.56 29.27
C LEU A 50 15.53 -15.62 29.97
N VAL A 51 15.54 -15.59 31.30
CA VAL A 51 16.31 -16.56 32.10
C VAL A 51 15.39 -17.66 32.57
N LEU A 52 15.75 -18.91 32.31
CA LEU A 52 15.10 -20.09 32.88
C LEU A 52 15.99 -20.68 33.99
N THR A 53 15.41 -21.05 35.12
CA THR A 53 16.17 -21.58 36.26
C THR A 53 15.35 -22.55 37.09
N THR A 54 16.04 -23.40 37.85
CA THR A 54 15.42 -24.21 38.91
C THR A 54 15.19 -23.42 40.21
N GLY A 55 15.76 -22.22 40.31
CA GLY A 55 15.64 -21.34 41.48
C GLY A 55 16.50 -21.76 42.68
N TYR A 56 17.33 -22.80 42.54
CA TYR A 56 18.15 -23.34 43.64
C TYR A 56 19.14 -22.29 44.20
N VAL A 57 19.71 -21.45 43.31
CA VAL A 57 20.75 -20.47 43.64
C VAL A 57 20.28 -19.41 44.66
N PHE A 58 18.99 -19.10 44.71
CA PHE A 58 18.44 -18.04 45.56
C PHE A 58 17.36 -18.53 46.54
N LYS A 59 17.13 -19.85 46.67
CA LYS A 59 16.07 -20.43 47.50
C LYS A 59 16.09 -19.96 48.96
N ASN A 60 17.28 -19.82 49.56
CA ASN A 60 17.45 -19.52 50.99
C ASN A 60 18.19 -18.20 51.26
N ASP A 61 18.29 -17.31 50.27
CA ASP A 61 19.01 -16.04 50.41
C ASP A 61 18.17 -14.90 49.86
N GLU A 62 17.50 -14.18 50.78
CA GLU A 62 16.68 -13.02 50.47
C GLU A 62 17.46 -11.91 49.75
N GLN A 63 18.75 -11.72 50.09
CA GLN A 63 19.56 -10.70 49.43
C GLN A 63 19.78 -11.04 47.96
N THR A 64 20.04 -12.32 47.66
CA THR A 64 20.18 -12.78 46.27
C THR A 64 18.84 -12.74 45.51
N GLN A 65 17.72 -13.04 46.17
CA GLN A 65 16.36 -12.92 45.60
C GLN A 65 16.03 -11.47 45.19
N ILE A 66 16.37 -10.49 46.02
CA ILE A 66 16.22 -9.06 45.70
C ILE A 66 17.13 -8.69 44.52
N LYS A 67 18.42 -9.01 44.66
CA LYS A 67 19.46 -8.57 43.73
C LYS A 67 19.25 -9.09 42.31
N VAL A 68 18.75 -10.32 42.14
CA VAL A 68 18.52 -10.89 40.80
C VAL A 68 17.45 -10.10 40.04
N ILE A 69 16.35 -9.73 40.68
CA ILE A 69 15.25 -9.00 40.02
C ILE A 69 15.68 -7.56 39.74
N GLU A 70 16.35 -6.90 40.68
CA GLU A 70 16.86 -5.53 40.49
C GLU A 70 17.87 -5.44 39.34
N GLU A 71 18.81 -6.39 39.24
CA GLU A 71 19.77 -6.39 38.15
C GLU A 71 19.12 -6.75 36.80
N MET A 72 18.11 -7.64 36.78
CA MET A 72 17.32 -7.91 35.58
C MET A 72 16.56 -6.66 35.12
N ALA A 73 15.95 -5.92 36.04
CA ALA A 73 15.26 -4.67 35.74
C ALA A 73 16.25 -3.62 35.17
N LYS A 74 17.36 -3.40 35.88
CA LYS A 74 18.41 -2.44 35.50
C LYS A 74 19.03 -2.72 34.13
N ARG A 75 19.23 -4.00 33.79
CA ARG A 75 19.80 -4.42 32.49
C ARG A 75 18.74 -4.59 31.40
N ASN A 76 17.47 -4.36 31.73
CA ASN A 76 16.35 -4.50 30.84
C ASN A 76 16.21 -5.93 30.26
N CYS A 77 16.37 -6.96 31.12
CA CYS A 77 16.16 -8.38 30.77
C CYS A 77 14.67 -8.69 30.51
N ALA A 78 14.36 -9.65 29.65
CA ALA A 78 12.98 -9.92 29.24
C ALA A 78 12.11 -10.47 30.39
N GLY A 79 12.63 -11.42 31.18
CA GLY A 79 11.90 -12.01 32.30
C GLY A 79 12.62 -13.20 32.95
N LEU A 80 12.07 -13.70 34.05
CA LEU A 80 12.61 -14.83 34.81
C LEU A 80 11.59 -15.97 34.92
N GLY A 81 11.90 -17.10 34.29
CA GLY A 81 11.17 -18.35 34.37
C GLY A 81 11.74 -19.29 35.43
N ILE A 82 10.93 -19.71 36.39
CA ILE A 82 11.37 -20.52 37.53
C ILE A 82 10.58 -21.83 37.54
N LYS A 83 11.32 -22.94 37.50
CA LYS A 83 10.78 -24.29 37.60
C LYS A 83 10.45 -24.61 39.05
N ILE A 84 9.17 -24.48 39.40
CA ILE A 84 8.68 -24.72 40.76
C ILE A 84 8.54 -26.23 40.99
N ASN A 85 9.22 -26.75 42.01
CA ASN A 85 9.14 -28.12 42.48
C ASN A 85 8.52 -28.19 43.89
N SER A 86 8.36 -29.39 44.45
CA SER A 86 7.85 -29.62 45.81
C SER A 86 8.70 -28.99 46.92
N GLU A 87 9.89 -28.51 46.59
CA GLU A 87 10.83 -27.88 47.51
C GLU A 87 10.73 -26.34 47.51
N LEU A 88 10.03 -25.76 46.53
CA LEU A 88 9.81 -24.32 46.36
C LEU A 88 8.33 -24.09 46.03
N GLU A 89 7.43 -24.49 46.94
CA GLU A 89 5.97 -24.53 46.69
C GLU A 89 5.39 -23.18 46.22
N THR A 90 5.96 -22.07 46.72
CA THR A 90 5.60 -20.70 46.35
C THR A 90 6.85 -19.83 46.19
N LEU A 91 6.81 -18.89 45.24
CA LEU A 91 7.87 -17.89 45.10
C LEU A 91 7.87 -16.92 46.30
N PRO A 92 9.04 -16.51 46.82
CA PRO A 92 9.14 -15.54 47.90
C PRO A 92 8.39 -14.22 47.59
N GLU A 93 7.62 -13.71 48.54
CA GLU A 93 6.83 -12.46 48.37
C GLU A 93 7.70 -11.26 48.00
N VAL A 94 8.94 -11.22 48.49
CA VAL A 94 9.90 -10.16 48.17
C VAL A 94 10.20 -10.11 46.67
N MET A 95 10.32 -11.26 45.99
CA MET A 95 10.56 -11.31 44.55
C MET A 95 9.34 -10.83 43.77
N ILE A 96 8.14 -11.24 44.19
CA ILE A 96 6.88 -10.85 43.57
C ILE A 96 6.72 -9.33 43.61
N ARG A 97 6.89 -8.73 44.80
CA ARG A 97 6.77 -7.27 44.98
C ARG A 97 7.74 -6.50 44.08
N ILE A 98 9.03 -6.85 44.12
CA ILE A 98 10.05 -6.14 43.34
C ILE A 98 9.83 -6.31 41.83
N ALA A 99 9.39 -7.50 41.42
CA ALA A 99 9.06 -7.78 40.02
C ALA A 99 7.86 -6.96 39.53
N ASP A 100 6.82 -6.80 40.34
CA ASP A 100 5.68 -5.94 40.02
C ASP A 100 6.10 -4.46 39.94
N ASP A 101 6.88 -3.98 40.92
CA ASP A 101 7.36 -2.59 40.95
C ASP A 101 8.24 -2.24 39.74
N ASN A 102 9.04 -3.19 39.27
CA ASN A 102 9.95 -3.02 38.13
C ASN A 102 9.39 -3.55 36.80
N HIS A 103 8.16 -4.08 36.80
CA HIS A 103 7.53 -4.72 35.65
C HIS A 103 8.40 -5.83 35.00
N VAL A 104 9.09 -6.64 35.80
CA VAL A 104 9.87 -7.80 35.32
C VAL A 104 9.00 -9.05 35.43
N PRO A 105 8.59 -9.69 34.31
CA PRO A 105 7.76 -10.89 34.36
C PRO A 105 8.43 -12.03 35.13
N LEU A 106 7.74 -12.54 36.16
CA LEU A 106 8.07 -13.80 36.83
C LEU A 106 7.15 -14.89 36.33
N ILE A 107 7.73 -15.93 35.73
CA ILE A 107 7.00 -16.99 35.05
C ILE A 107 7.21 -18.29 35.82
N LYS A 108 6.13 -18.86 36.33
CA LYS A 108 6.12 -20.21 36.91
C LYS A 108 6.12 -21.24 35.79
N ILE A 109 7.14 -22.09 35.80
CA ILE A 109 7.29 -23.22 34.88
C ILE A 109 6.87 -24.51 35.60
N PRO A 110 5.88 -25.26 35.07
CA PRO A 110 5.50 -26.55 35.60
C PRO A 110 6.65 -27.56 35.64
N TYR A 111 6.69 -28.40 36.68
CA TYR A 111 7.83 -29.31 36.92
C TYR A 111 8.02 -30.37 35.83
N HIS A 112 6.95 -30.78 35.13
CA HIS A 112 7.04 -31.76 34.05
C HIS A 112 7.65 -31.20 32.76
N LEU A 113 7.78 -29.88 32.62
CA LEU A 113 8.34 -29.27 31.41
C LEU A 113 9.87 -29.31 31.39
N SER A 114 10.43 -29.60 30.23
CA SER A 114 11.87 -29.54 29.95
C SER A 114 12.28 -28.09 29.62
N LEU A 115 13.26 -27.54 30.36
CA LEU A 115 13.80 -26.20 30.05
C LEU A 115 14.43 -26.17 28.65
N SER A 116 15.07 -27.27 28.24
CA SER A 116 15.65 -27.42 26.90
C SER A 116 14.59 -27.34 25.79
N ASP A 117 13.42 -27.94 26.01
CA ASP A 117 12.34 -27.96 25.01
C ASP A 117 11.72 -26.57 24.87
N MET A 118 11.58 -25.84 25.98
CA MET A 118 11.15 -24.44 25.96
C MET A 118 12.14 -23.55 25.21
N ILE A 119 13.44 -23.71 25.49
CA ILE A 119 14.52 -23.00 24.80
C ILE A 119 14.46 -23.27 23.29
N LEU A 120 14.36 -24.54 22.89
CA LEU A 120 14.28 -24.92 21.48
C LEU A 120 13.04 -24.36 20.79
N SER A 121 11.90 -24.33 21.48
CA SER A 121 10.63 -23.82 20.94
C SER A 121 10.67 -22.31 20.71
N ILE A 122 11.20 -21.56 21.68
CA ILE A 122 11.43 -20.11 21.52
C ILE A 122 12.41 -19.84 20.38
N PHE A 123 13.54 -20.56 20.32
CA PHE A 123 14.49 -20.37 19.22
C PHE A 123 13.87 -20.66 17.86
N ARG A 124 13.14 -21.77 17.73
CA ARG A 124 12.46 -22.16 16.48
C ARG A 124 11.52 -21.06 15.99
N GLU A 125 10.71 -20.50 16.90
CA GLU A 125 9.80 -19.43 16.56
C GLU A 125 10.55 -18.12 16.22
N MET A 126 11.60 -17.77 16.98
CA MET A 126 12.45 -16.61 16.67
C MET A 126 13.08 -16.70 15.28
N PHE A 127 13.59 -17.89 14.90
CA PHE A 127 14.15 -18.15 13.57
C PHE A 127 13.08 -18.13 12.48
N ALA A 128 11.91 -18.74 12.70
CA ALA A 128 10.81 -18.71 11.73
C ALA A 128 10.37 -17.27 11.43
N ARG A 129 10.23 -16.42 12.46
CA ARG A 129 9.93 -14.99 12.29
C ARG A 129 11.04 -14.26 11.53
N GLN A 130 12.31 -14.64 11.72
CA GLN A 130 13.41 -14.06 10.97
C GLN A 130 13.37 -14.46 9.50
N ASP A 131 13.22 -15.75 9.19
CA ASP A 131 13.17 -16.25 7.81
C ASP A 131 12.03 -15.59 7.00
N LEU A 132 10.86 -15.41 7.63
CA LEU A 132 9.75 -14.69 7.02
C LEU A 132 10.09 -13.22 6.73
N ASN A 133 10.68 -12.51 7.70
CA ASN A 133 11.10 -11.13 7.52
C ASN A 133 12.20 -11.00 6.44
N ASP A 134 13.14 -11.93 6.40
CA ASP A 134 14.21 -11.95 5.40
C ASP A 134 13.63 -12.22 4.01
N ALA A 135 12.67 -13.14 3.87
CA ALA A 135 11.96 -13.40 2.63
C ALA A 135 11.15 -12.18 2.16
N GLU A 136 10.42 -11.50 3.06
CA GLU A 136 9.69 -10.27 2.75
C GLU A 136 10.63 -9.14 2.32
N ASN A 137 11.74 -8.93 3.03
CA ASN A 137 12.73 -7.93 2.67
C ASN A 137 13.35 -8.21 1.30
N ARG A 138 13.61 -9.50 1.00
CA ARG A 138 14.10 -9.93 -0.31
C ARG A 138 13.07 -9.67 -1.41
N LYS A 139 11.79 -9.96 -1.16
CA LYS A 139 10.67 -9.64 -2.06
C LYS A 139 10.57 -8.14 -2.31
N LYS A 140 10.61 -7.31 -1.27
CA LYS A 140 10.56 -5.84 -1.37
C LYS A 140 11.73 -5.28 -2.17
N ALA A 141 12.94 -5.77 -1.91
CA ALA A 141 14.14 -5.38 -2.66
C ALA A 141 14.04 -5.79 -4.14
N PHE A 142 13.53 -6.99 -4.41
CA PHE A 142 13.29 -7.48 -5.76
C PHE A 142 12.30 -6.59 -6.52
N LEU A 143 11.09 -6.41 -5.97
CA LEU A 143 10.05 -5.62 -6.63
C LEU A 143 10.49 -4.16 -6.83
N SER A 144 11.20 -3.56 -5.87
CA SER A 144 11.71 -2.18 -6.03
C SER A 144 12.58 -2.03 -7.28
N LYS A 145 13.57 -2.91 -7.45
CA LYS A 145 14.46 -2.89 -8.61
C LYS A 145 13.69 -3.19 -9.90
N LEU A 146 12.68 -4.06 -9.85
CA LEU A 146 11.86 -4.45 -11.00
C LEU A 146 11.05 -3.28 -11.50
N LEU A 147 10.36 -2.57 -10.59
CA LEU A 147 9.56 -1.40 -10.93
C LEU A 147 10.41 -0.20 -11.39
N GLN A 148 11.65 -0.09 -10.91
CA GLN A 148 12.60 0.95 -11.34
C GLN A 148 13.24 0.65 -12.72
N GLY A 149 13.15 -0.60 -13.20
CA GLY A 149 13.81 -1.03 -14.42
C GLY A 149 15.32 -1.27 -14.26
N GLU A 150 15.78 -1.50 -13.03
CA GLU A 150 17.21 -1.69 -12.69
C GLU A 150 17.69 -3.14 -12.84
N TYR A 151 16.93 -4.00 -13.51
CA TYR A 151 17.31 -5.39 -13.74
C TYR A 151 17.94 -5.61 -15.10
N HIS A 152 18.99 -6.43 -15.10
CA HIS A 152 19.64 -6.89 -16.31
C HIS A 152 19.45 -8.40 -16.45
N GLY A 153 18.81 -8.82 -17.53
CA GLY A 153 18.63 -10.23 -17.88
C GLY A 153 17.25 -10.78 -17.50
N ARG A 154 16.49 -11.16 -18.52
CA ARG A 154 15.15 -11.77 -18.41
C ARG A 154 15.14 -13.01 -17.51
N ASP A 155 16.11 -13.90 -17.70
CA ASP A 155 16.14 -15.19 -17.00
C ASP A 155 16.36 -15.03 -15.50
N ALA A 156 17.18 -14.05 -15.09
CA ALA A 156 17.39 -13.74 -13.68
C ALA A 156 16.10 -13.22 -13.02
N VAL A 157 15.39 -12.31 -13.70
CA VAL A 157 14.10 -11.79 -13.22
C VAL A 157 13.05 -12.88 -13.12
N LEU A 158 12.98 -13.80 -14.09
CA LEU A 158 12.06 -14.92 -14.04
C LEU A 158 12.42 -15.93 -12.95
N ALA A 159 13.70 -16.23 -12.76
CA ALA A 159 14.16 -17.16 -11.73
C ALA A 159 13.87 -16.64 -10.32
N GLU A 160 14.23 -15.38 -10.05
CA GLU A 160 13.97 -14.73 -8.76
C GLU A 160 12.47 -14.45 -8.58
N GLY A 161 11.80 -13.90 -9.61
CA GLY A 161 10.38 -13.56 -9.56
C GLY A 161 9.45 -14.76 -9.33
N ARG A 162 9.78 -15.95 -9.86
CA ARG A 162 9.02 -17.19 -9.57
C ARG A 162 8.95 -17.51 -8.09
N THR A 163 9.99 -17.18 -7.31
CA THR A 163 9.98 -17.39 -5.85
C THR A 163 8.94 -16.53 -5.13
N PHE A 164 8.48 -15.46 -5.78
CA PHE A 164 7.48 -14.52 -5.27
C PHE A 164 6.15 -14.56 -6.04
N GLY A 165 5.94 -15.59 -6.87
CA GLY A 165 4.69 -15.80 -7.61
C GLY A 165 4.62 -15.11 -8.99
N LEU A 166 5.69 -14.45 -9.44
CA LEU A 166 5.73 -13.86 -10.79
C LEU A 166 5.90 -14.96 -11.84
N VAL A 167 4.97 -15.03 -12.78
CA VAL A 167 4.99 -16.05 -13.85
C VAL A 167 4.98 -15.39 -15.23
N PRO A 168 5.60 -16.00 -16.26
CA PRO A 168 5.54 -15.47 -17.62
C PRO A 168 4.09 -15.27 -18.08
N GLY A 169 3.73 -14.03 -18.37
CA GLY A 169 2.36 -13.66 -18.68
C GLY A 169 2.27 -12.30 -19.36
N GLN A 170 1.07 -11.74 -19.33
CA GLN A 170 0.80 -10.33 -19.50
C GLN A 170 0.71 -9.66 -18.12
N TYR A 171 1.03 -8.37 -18.07
CA TYR A 171 1.08 -7.62 -16.81
C TYR A 171 0.46 -6.23 -16.99
N VAL A 172 -0.33 -5.81 -15.99
CA VAL A 172 -0.84 -4.45 -15.86
C VAL A 172 -0.53 -3.97 -14.44
N CYS A 173 0.10 -2.80 -14.35
CA CYS A 173 0.31 -2.14 -13.06
C CYS A 173 -0.85 -1.21 -12.73
N LEU A 174 -1.29 -1.28 -11.48
CA LEU A 174 -2.28 -0.40 -10.87
C LEU A 174 -1.64 0.28 -9.66
N CYS A 175 -1.61 1.61 -9.63
CA CYS A 175 -1.07 2.40 -8.52
C CYS A 175 -2.20 3.10 -7.79
N LEU A 176 -2.26 2.90 -6.47
CA LEU A 176 -3.29 3.45 -5.59
C LEU A 176 -2.67 4.41 -4.59
N ARG A 177 -3.30 5.57 -4.41
CA ARG A 177 -2.92 6.55 -3.39
C ARG A 177 -4.15 7.01 -2.63
N GLY A 178 -4.08 6.89 -1.31
CA GLY A 178 -5.04 7.46 -0.38
C GLY A 178 -4.57 8.79 0.22
N ASN A 179 -5.51 9.54 0.79
CA ASN A 179 -5.23 10.69 1.65
C ASN A 179 -4.79 10.29 3.08
N ASN A 180 -4.89 9.02 3.45
CA ASN A 180 -4.48 8.49 4.75
C ASN A 180 -3.72 7.15 4.57
N THR A 181 -2.59 6.99 5.24
CA THR A 181 -1.67 5.84 5.11
C THR A 181 -1.92 4.73 6.13
N ASN A 182 -2.82 4.92 7.10
CA ASN A 182 -3.06 3.96 8.20
C ASN A 182 -4.17 2.92 7.93
N SER A 183 -4.69 2.84 6.70
CA SER A 183 -5.77 1.91 6.34
C SER A 183 -5.21 0.65 5.69
N ASP A 184 -5.71 -0.52 6.08
CA ASP A 184 -5.32 -1.82 5.51
C ASP A 184 -5.94 -2.02 4.12
N ILE A 185 -5.38 -1.30 3.14
CA ILE A 185 -5.82 -1.36 1.73
C ILE A 185 -5.26 -2.63 1.06
N SER A 186 -4.10 -3.14 1.52
CA SER A 186 -3.49 -4.36 0.98
C SER A 186 -4.34 -5.59 1.24
N GLY A 187 -4.86 -5.77 2.46
CA GLY A 187 -5.77 -6.88 2.76
C GLY A 187 -7.06 -6.86 1.92
N LEU A 188 -7.57 -5.65 1.61
CA LEU A 188 -8.72 -5.47 0.73
C LEU A 188 -8.37 -5.82 -0.73
N ALA A 189 -7.18 -5.42 -1.19
CA ALA A 189 -6.68 -5.71 -2.54
C ALA A 189 -6.50 -7.20 -2.78
N ASP A 190 -5.90 -7.92 -1.83
CA ASP A 190 -5.78 -9.38 -1.89
C ASP A 190 -7.16 -10.03 -2.00
N SER A 191 -8.10 -9.64 -1.13
CA SER A 191 -9.47 -10.17 -1.12
C SER A 191 -10.24 -9.94 -2.43
N ILE A 192 -10.09 -8.77 -3.06
CA ILE A 192 -10.75 -8.43 -4.34
C ILE A 192 -10.13 -9.21 -5.50
N CYS A 193 -8.81 -9.32 -5.55
CA CYS A 193 -8.12 -10.04 -6.62
C CYS A 193 -8.38 -11.54 -6.56
N GLU A 194 -8.44 -12.14 -5.36
CA GLU A 194 -8.85 -13.54 -5.18
C GLU A 194 -10.25 -13.80 -5.74
N ARG A 195 -11.25 -12.95 -5.42
CA ARG A 195 -12.61 -13.06 -5.97
C ARG A 195 -12.66 -12.88 -7.49
N SER A 196 -11.77 -12.05 -8.01
CA SER A 196 -11.69 -11.74 -9.44
C SER A 196 -10.90 -12.79 -10.25
N GLY A 197 -10.23 -13.73 -9.56
CA GLY A 197 -9.39 -14.75 -10.19
C GLY A 197 -8.11 -14.21 -10.84
N ILE A 198 -7.66 -13.02 -10.44
CA ILE A 198 -6.47 -12.36 -11.00
C ILE A 198 -5.32 -12.53 -10.00
N SER A 199 -4.17 -12.98 -10.50
CA SER A 199 -2.99 -13.09 -9.67
C SER A 199 -2.41 -11.70 -9.40
N LEU A 200 -2.09 -11.44 -8.13
CA LEU A 200 -1.67 -10.15 -7.62
C LEU A 200 -0.30 -10.24 -6.95
N ILE A 201 0.55 -9.24 -7.21
CA ILE A 201 1.76 -8.99 -6.42
C ILE A 201 1.72 -7.55 -5.92
N LEU A 202 1.82 -7.39 -4.60
CA LEU A 202 1.76 -6.10 -3.93
C LEU A 202 3.15 -5.56 -3.57
N GLN A 203 3.30 -4.25 -3.71
CA GLN A 203 4.38 -3.47 -3.11
C GLN A 203 3.83 -2.18 -2.50
N GLU A 204 4.07 -2.03 -1.19
CA GLU A 204 3.76 -0.80 -0.46
C GLU A 204 5.01 0.09 -0.35
N LYS A 205 4.88 1.34 -0.79
CA LYS A 205 5.82 2.45 -0.50
C LYS A 205 5.02 3.70 -0.11
N GLU A 206 5.16 4.81 -0.83
CA GLU A 206 4.30 6.01 -0.69
C GLU A 206 2.91 5.80 -1.34
N GLU A 207 2.83 4.85 -2.25
CA GLU A 207 1.63 4.42 -2.96
C GLU A 207 1.58 2.88 -2.91
N LEU A 208 0.39 2.30 -2.94
CA LEU A 208 0.21 0.87 -3.09
C LEU A 208 0.31 0.53 -4.59
N THR A 209 1.35 -0.20 -4.98
CA THR A 209 1.52 -0.68 -6.35
C THR A 209 1.12 -2.14 -6.45
N MET A 210 0.20 -2.42 -7.37
CA MET A 210 -0.34 -3.73 -7.68
C MET A 210 0.16 -4.16 -9.05
N ILE A 211 0.83 -5.30 -9.13
CA ILE A 211 1.16 -5.96 -10.40
C ILE A 211 0.11 -7.04 -10.61
N LEU A 212 -0.81 -6.81 -11.54
CA LEU A 212 -1.79 -7.79 -11.98
C LEU A 212 -1.18 -8.58 -13.13
N GLN A 213 -1.28 -9.90 -13.06
CA GLN A 213 -0.73 -10.79 -14.09
C GLN A 213 -1.78 -11.78 -14.60
N ALA A 214 -1.72 -12.04 -15.91
CA ALA A 214 -2.59 -12.99 -16.59
C ALA A 214 -1.81 -13.88 -17.57
N PRO A 215 -2.31 -15.09 -17.91
CA PRO A 215 -1.72 -15.93 -18.94
C PRO A 215 -1.56 -15.21 -20.30
N LYS A 216 -0.49 -15.52 -21.05
CA LYS A 216 -0.19 -14.87 -22.35
C LYS A 216 -1.24 -15.10 -23.43
N ASP A 217 -2.03 -16.16 -23.31
CA ASP A 217 -3.09 -16.55 -24.23
C ASP A 217 -4.40 -15.76 -24.02
N GLN A 218 -4.49 -14.97 -22.96
CA GLN A 218 -5.58 -14.01 -22.79
C GLN A 218 -5.37 -12.75 -23.63
N ASP A 219 -6.47 -12.10 -23.98
CA ASP A 219 -6.43 -10.81 -24.65
C ASP A 219 -5.88 -9.75 -23.69
N GLY A 220 -4.90 -8.95 -24.15
CA GLY A 220 -4.33 -7.86 -23.36
C GLY A 220 -5.38 -6.83 -22.94
N GLN A 221 -6.46 -6.68 -23.70
CA GLN A 221 -7.60 -5.84 -23.30
C GLN A 221 -8.35 -6.43 -22.10
N GLN A 222 -8.41 -7.76 -21.98
CA GLN A 222 -9.13 -8.43 -20.90
C GLN A 222 -8.47 -8.18 -19.54
N ILE A 223 -7.14 -8.32 -19.42
CA ILE A 223 -6.42 -8.02 -18.19
C ILE A 223 -6.49 -6.52 -17.85
N TYR A 224 -6.53 -5.65 -18.86
CA TYR A 224 -6.69 -4.21 -18.68
C TYR A 224 -8.07 -3.85 -18.11
N ASP A 225 -9.14 -4.41 -18.67
CA ASP A 225 -10.51 -4.21 -18.18
C ASP A 225 -10.67 -4.79 -16.76
N GLN A 226 -10.05 -5.93 -16.50
CA GLN A 226 -9.94 -6.52 -15.16
C GLN A 226 -9.24 -5.59 -14.17
N ALA A 227 -8.12 -4.96 -14.55
CA ALA A 227 -7.43 -3.99 -13.71
C ALA A 227 -8.33 -2.80 -13.35
N PHE A 228 -9.13 -2.33 -14.32
CA PHE A 228 -10.14 -1.30 -14.08
C PHE A 228 -11.22 -1.74 -13.09
N GLN A 229 -11.75 -2.95 -13.23
CA GLN A 229 -12.76 -3.47 -12.29
C GLN A 229 -12.19 -3.66 -10.88
N VAL A 230 -10.94 -4.12 -10.76
CA VAL A 230 -10.24 -4.22 -9.46
C VAL A 230 -10.08 -2.84 -8.84
N ALA A 231 -9.61 -1.84 -9.60
CA ALA A 231 -9.45 -0.47 -9.12
C ALA A 231 -10.77 0.12 -8.63
N LYS A 232 -11.86 -0.08 -9.39
CA LYS A 232 -13.20 0.38 -9.04
C LYS A 232 -13.71 -0.27 -7.76
N SER A 233 -13.64 -1.59 -7.68
CA SER A 233 -14.05 -2.34 -6.49
C SER A 233 -13.27 -1.91 -5.26
N LEU A 234 -11.96 -1.65 -5.42
CA LEU A 234 -11.10 -1.16 -4.34
C LEU A 234 -11.51 0.21 -3.84
N ILE A 235 -11.76 1.16 -4.73
CA ILE A 235 -12.19 2.52 -4.36
C ILE A 235 -13.55 2.47 -3.66
N ASP A 236 -14.50 1.69 -4.19
CA ASP A 236 -15.84 1.55 -3.63
C ASP A 236 -15.83 0.87 -2.25
N GLU A 237 -15.18 -0.29 -2.13
CA GLU A 237 -15.12 -1.04 -0.86
C GLU A 237 -14.30 -0.30 0.21
N ALA A 238 -13.21 0.37 -0.17
CA ALA A 238 -12.41 1.17 0.76
C ALA A 238 -13.18 2.40 1.25
N GLY A 239 -13.94 3.08 0.38
CA GLY A 239 -14.79 4.20 0.75
C GLY A 239 -15.92 3.80 1.73
N ASN A 240 -16.46 2.59 1.57
CA ASN A 240 -17.46 2.03 2.48
C ASN A 240 -16.86 1.59 3.84
N THR A 241 -15.64 1.06 3.83
CA THR A 241 -14.99 0.49 5.02
C THR A 241 -14.32 1.56 5.87
N PHE A 242 -13.73 2.58 5.25
CA PHE A 242 -12.93 3.61 5.91
C PHE A 242 -13.54 5.00 5.69
N PRO A 243 -14.35 5.51 6.65
CA PRO A 243 -14.92 6.84 6.56
C PRO A 243 -13.81 7.89 6.42
N ASN A 244 -13.92 8.75 5.40
CA ASN A 244 -12.96 9.81 5.01
C ASN A 244 -11.73 9.36 4.18
N LEU A 245 -11.61 8.09 3.82
CA LEU A 245 -10.58 7.65 2.88
C LEU A 245 -11.00 7.99 1.45
N VAL A 246 -10.19 8.78 0.75
CA VAL A 246 -10.37 9.06 -0.68
C VAL A 246 -9.22 8.40 -1.43
N LEU A 247 -9.54 7.33 -2.15
CA LEU A 247 -8.58 6.62 -3.00
C LEU A 247 -8.63 7.14 -4.42
N LYS A 248 -7.44 7.20 -5.04
CA LYS A 248 -7.24 7.46 -6.46
C LYS A 248 -6.41 6.34 -7.06
N ALA A 249 -6.72 5.96 -8.29
CA ALA A 249 -6.07 4.87 -9.01
C ALA A 249 -5.49 5.36 -10.35
N GLY A 250 -4.27 4.96 -10.67
CA GLY A 250 -3.69 5.08 -12.00
C GLY A 250 -3.45 3.70 -12.61
N ILE A 251 -3.83 3.51 -13.87
CA ILE A 251 -3.72 2.23 -14.59
C ILE A 251 -2.74 2.36 -15.75
N GLY A 252 -1.70 1.53 -15.74
CA GLY A 252 -0.72 1.40 -16.81
C GLY A 252 -1.22 0.53 -17.96
N THR A 253 -0.51 0.52 -19.07
CA THR A 253 -0.87 -0.32 -20.22
C THR A 253 -0.50 -1.78 -20.00
N CYS A 254 -1.14 -2.68 -20.75
CA CYS A 254 -0.80 -4.10 -20.75
C CYS A 254 0.58 -4.32 -21.38
N GLN A 255 1.42 -5.11 -20.70
CA GLN A 255 2.76 -5.47 -21.13
C GLN A 255 2.88 -6.98 -21.26
N ASP A 256 3.55 -7.48 -22.29
CA ASP A 256 3.69 -8.92 -22.60
C ASP A 256 5.06 -9.51 -22.17
N ASP A 257 5.85 -8.72 -21.43
CA ASP A 257 7.16 -9.07 -20.94
C ASP A 257 7.38 -8.60 -19.51
N VAL A 258 8.01 -9.46 -18.71
CA VAL A 258 8.32 -9.22 -17.30
C VAL A 258 9.24 -8.01 -17.12
N LEU A 259 10.15 -7.78 -18.07
CA LEU A 259 11.06 -6.62 -18.02
C LEU A 259 10.32 -5.29 -18.26
N ARG A 260 9.14 -5.35 -18.88
CA ARG A 260 8.30 -4.18 -19.18
C ARG A 260 7.27 -3.86 -18.10
N ILE A 261 7.23 -4.63 -17.00
CA ILE A 261 6.44 -4.28 -15.81
C ILE A 261 6.79 -2.86 -15.32
N SER A 262 8.07 -2.48 -15.40
CA SER A 262 8.53 -1.13 -15.07
C SER A 262 7.88 -0.04 -15.93
N ASP A 263 7.64 -0.31 -17.23
CA ASP A 263 6.94 0.63 -18.12
C ASP A 263 5.49 0.81 -17.67
N SER A 264 4.76 -0.29 -17.44
CA SER A 264 3.38 -0.24 -16.94
C SER A 264 3.29 0.49 -15.60
N CYS A 265 4.26 0.28 -14.70
CA CYS A 265 4.32 0.95 -13.41
C CYS A 265 4.52 2.47 -13.56
N LYS A 266 5.49 2.90 -14.39
CA LYS A 266 5.74 4.32 -14.65
C LYS A 266 4.48 4.99 -15.23
N GLN A 267 3.81 4.33 -16.17
CA GLN A 267 2.57 4.79 -16.76
C GLN A 267 1.43 4.93 -15.73
N ALA A 268 1.26 3.94 -14.84
CA ALA A 268 0.27 3.98 -13.79
C ALA A 268 0.52 5.15 -12.81
N GLN A 269 1.77 5.36 -12.41
CA GLN A 269 2.18 6.48 -11.56
C GLN A 269 1.96 7.83 -12.25
N GLU A 270 2.33 7.94 -13.53
CA GLU A 270 2.11 9.15 -14.33
C GLU A 270 0.62 9.46 -14.48
N ALA A 271 -0.21 8.45 -14.76
CA ALA A 271 -1.67 8.60 -14.82
C ALA A 271 -2.24 9.13 -13.50
N LEU A 272 -1.76 8.61 -12.37
CA LEU A 272 -2.15 9.06 -11.04
C LEU A 272 -1.67 10.49 -10.74
N GLN A 273 -0.49 10.90 -11.22
CA GLN A 273 0.04 12.25 -11.05
C GLN A 273 -0.71 13.26 -11.92
N LEU A 274 -0.95 12.94 -13.19
CA LEU A 274 -1.72 13.75 -14.14
C LEU A 274 -3.17 13.92 -13.69
N GLY A 275 -3.79 12.84 -13.22
CA GLY A 275 -5.15 12.85 -12.67
C GLY A 275 -5.33 13.79 -11.47
N LYS A 276 -4.26 14.14 -10.74
CA LYS A 276 -4.34 15.16 -9.66
C LYS A 276 -4.61 16.56 -10.17
N LYS A 277 -4.12 16.90 -11.37
CA LYS A 277 -4.28 18.23 -11.96
C LYS A 277 -5.68 18.43 -12.54
N GLN A 278 -6.36 17.34 -12.91
CA GLN A 278 -7.76 17.38 -13.34
C GLN A 278 -8.71 17.39 -12.13
N ARG A 279 -9.27 18.56 -11.81
CA ARG A 279 -10.47 18.63 -10.96
C ARG A 279 -11.71 18.37 -11.82
N GLY A 280 -12.23 17.14 -11.80
CA GLY A 280 -13.65 16.91 -12.12
C GLY A 280 -14.02 16.11 -13.36
N THR A 281 -13.11 15.41 -14.03
CA THR A 281 -13.43 14.68 -15.28
C THR A 281 -13.55 13.16 -15.14
N SER A 282 -13.01 12.55 -14.09
CA SER A 282 -13.20 11.13 -13.80
C SER A 282 -14.08 10.97 -12.56
N SER A 283 -15.37 10.70 -12.75
CA SER A 283 -16.33 10.46 -11.67
C SER A 283 -15.89 9.36 -10.68
N ASP A 284 -15.03 8.46 -11.14
CA ASP A 284 -14.68 7.22 -10.44
C ASP A 284 -13.28 7.29 -9.78
N ASN A 285 -12.56 8.42 -9.81
CA ASN A 285 -11.18 8.58 -9.29
C ASN A 285 -10.14 7.58 -9.89
N ILE A 286 -10.41 7.06 -11.09
CA ILE A 286 -9.55 6.13 -11.83
C ILE A 286 -9.02 6.82 -13.10
N TYR A 287 -7.71 6.76 -13.32
CA TYR A 287 -7.03 7.43 -14.42
C TYR A 287 -6.30 6.43 -15.31
N HIS A 288 -6.61 6.44 -16.60
CA HIS A 288 -6.03 5.54 -17.59
C HIS A 288 -4.87 6.20 -18.32
N PHE A 289 -3.72 5.53 -18.42
CA PHE A 289 -2.57 6.06 -19.16
C PHE A 289 -2.88 6.30 -20.65
N ASN A 290 -3.58 5.38 -21.33
CA ASN A 290 -3.96 5.53 -22.75
C ASN A 290 -4.81 6.77 -23.03
N SER A 291 -5.61 7.20 -22.05
CA SER A 291 -6.40 8.44 -22.16
C SER A 291 -5.55 9.70 -21.90
N LEU A 292 -4.34 9.51 -21.37
CA LEU A 292 -3.41 10.55 -20.92
C LEU A 292 -2.13 10.65 -21.77
N GLU A 293 -1.84 9.72 -22.69
CA GLU A 293 -0.65 9.75 -23.57
C GLU A 293 -0.56 11.06 -24.38
N ALA A 294 -1.67 11.52 -24.93
CA ALA A 294 -1.72 12.81 -25.62
C ALA A 294 -1.40 13.98 -24.67
N TYR A 295 -1.76 13.87 -23.39
CA TYR A 295 -1.53 14.88 -22.36
C TYR A 295 -0.10 14.86 -21.80
N ALA A 296 0.59 13.72 -21.82
CA ALA A 296 2.01 13.62 -21.45
C ALA A 296 2.89 14.47 -22.39
N VAL A 297 2.57 14.50 -23.68
CA VAL A 297 3.22 15.39 -24.66
C VAL A 297 3.02 16.85 -24.28
N LEU A 298 1.81 17.23 -23.84
CA LEU A 298 1.48 18.61 -23.47
C LEU A 298 2.27 19.12 -22.26
N GLN A 299 2.69 18.24 -21.33
CA GLN A 299 3.52 18.66 -20.18
C GLN A 299 4.89 19.24 -20.58
N HIS A 300 5.37 18.90 -21.77
CA HIS A 300 6.65 19.40 -22.28
C HIS A 300 6.52 20.75 -23.00
N ILE A 301 5.29 21.24 -23.18
CA ILE A 301 4.99 22.51 -23.83
C ILE A 301 4.91 23.61 -22.75
N PRO A 302 5.60 24.75 -22.91
CA PRO A 302 5.51 25.86 -21.96
C PRO A 302 4.07 26.37 -21.80
N GLU A 303 3.68 26.68 -20.57
CA GLU A 303 2.32 27.15 -20.23
C GLU A 303 1.90 28.37 -21.04
N SER A 304 2.80 29.32 -21.29
CA SER A 304 2.54 30.51 -22.12
C SER A 304 2.14 30.18 -23.56
N VAL A 305 2.64 29.08 -24.13
CA VAL A 305 2.28 28.62 -25.47
C VAL A 305 0.88 28.02 -25.46
N LEU A 306 0.53 27.25 -24.41
CA LEU A 306 -0.79 26.67 -24.23
C LEU A 306 -1.85 27.76 -24.03
N GLU A 307 -1.59 28.72 -23.15
CA GLU A 307 -2.47 29.88 -22.90
C GLU A 307 -2.69 30.70 -24.18
N SER A 308 -1.61 30.98 -24.93
CA SER A 308 -1.73 31.69 -26.20
C SER A 308 -2.56 30.89 -27.22
N PHE A 309 -2.39 29.58 -27.28
CA PHE A 309 -3.18 28.72 -28.17
C PHE A 309 -4.66 28.73 -27.81
N ILE A 310 -5.01 28.58 -26.52
CA ILE A 310 -6.40 28.64 -26.03
C ILE A 310 -6.98 30.02 -26.33
N ALA A 311 -6.29 31.11 -25.98
CA ALA A 311 -6.75 32.47 -26.20
C ALA A 311 -7.01 32.75 -27.70
N ASN A 312 -6.12 32.29 -28.58
CA ASN A 312 -6.26 32.46 -30.02
C ASN A 312 -7.43 31.65 -30.61
N LYS A 313 -7.74 30.47 -30.06
CA LYS A 313 -8.77 29.57 -30.61
C LYS A 313 -10.14 29.71 -29.98
N LEU A 314 -10.22 30.02 -28.69
CA LEU A 314 -11.46 30.03 -27.92
C LEU A 314 -11.74 31.38 -27.27
N GLY A 315 -10.76 32.29 -27.22
CA GLY A 315 -10.88 33.56 -26.48
C GLY A 315 -12.06 34.42 -26.91
N ALA A 316 -12.39 34.46 -28.20
CA ALA A 316 -13.56 35.20 -28.71
C ALA A 316 -14.89 34.63 -28.17
N ILE A 317 -15.00 33.30 -28.04
CA ILE A 317 -16.19 32.66 -27.48
C ILE A 317 -16.22 32.85 -25.96
N MET A 318 -15.08 32.68 -25.28
CA MET A 318 -14.98 32.90 -23.83
C MET A 318 -15.41 34.31 -23.44
N GLN A 319 -14.94 35.32 -24.18
CA GLN A 319 -15.30 36.71 -23.96
C GLN A 319 -16.80 36.95 -24.22
N HIS A 320 -17.33 36.39 -25.32
CA HIS A 320 -18.75 36.53 -25.64
C HIS A 320 -19.66 35.87 -24.59
N ASP A 321 -19.34 34.65 -24.13
CA ASP A 321 -20.11 33.97 -23.09
C ASP A 321 -20.09 34.73 -21.77
N LYS A 322 -18.95 35.34 -21.42
CA LYS A 322 -18.83 36.21 -20.25
C LYS A 322 -19.67 37.48 -20.37
N ASP A 323 -19.63 38.14 -21.52
CA ASP A 323 -20.30 39.43 -21.73
C ASP A 323 -21.82 39.30 -21.91
N ASN A 324 -22.28 38.18 -22.47
CA ASN A 324 -23.69 37.97 -22.84
C ASN A 324 -24.39 36.89 -22.02
N HIS A 325 -23.71 36.28 -21.04
CA HIS A 325 -24.20 35.15 -20.25
C HIS A 325 -24.76 34.02 -21.13
N SER A 326 -24.01 33.67 -22.19
CA SER A 326 -24.36 32.59 -23.12
C SER A 326 -23.57 31.30 -22.86
N ASP A 327 -24.01 30.20 -23.48
CA ASP A 327 -23.36 28.88 -23.40
C ASP A 327 -22.79 28.44 -24.75
N LEU A 328 -22.14 29.33 -25.50
CA LEU A 328 -21.59 29.02 -26.81
C LEU A 328 -20.40 28.06 -26.71
N MET A 329 -19.57 28.18 -25.66
CA MET A 329 -18.47 27.26 -25.39
C MET A 329 -18.99 25.84 -25.20
N LYS A 330 -20.03 25.67 -24.38
CA LYS A 330 -20.67 24.35 -24.17
C LYS A 330 -21.33 23.83 -25.45
N THR A 331 -21.89 24.74 -26.24
CA THR A 331 -22.50 24.38 -27.52
C THR A 331 -21.46 23.88 -28.53
N LEU A 332 -20.29 24.53 -28.61
CA LEU A 332 -19.17 24.11 -29.45
C LEU A 332 -18.64 22.74 -29.03
N GLU A 333 -18.40 22.53 -27.73
CA GLU A 333 -17.92 21.26 -27.18
C GLU A 333 -18.85 20.10 -27.58
N VAL A 334 -20.15 20.25 -27.32
CA VAL A 334 -21.13 19.18 -27.61
C VAL A 334 -21.31 18.96 -29.12
N TYR A 335 -21.21 20.02 -29.93
CA TYR A 335 -21.26 19.90 -31.39
C TYR A 335 -20.08 19.09 -31.94
N LEU A 336 -18.86 19.36 -31.46
CA LEU A 336 -17.66 18.63 -31.87
C LEU A 336 -17.69 17.17 -31.40
N LEU A 337 -18.16 16.91 -30.16
CA LEU A 337 -18.40 15.55 -29.65
C LEU A 337 -19.43 14.77 -30.48
N SER A 338 -20.43 15.49 -31.02
CA SER A 338 -21.47 14.94 -31.89
C SER A 338 -21.00 14.76 -33.35
N ARG A 339 -19.71 14.90 -33.64
CA ARG A 339 -19.12 14.80 -34.99
C ARG A 339 -19.81 15.73 -35.99
N GLY A 340 -20.19 16.93 -35.56
CA GLY A 340 -20.87 17.93 -36.36
C GLY A 340 -22.37 17.69 -36.59
N ARG A 341 -22.98 16.68 -35.94
CA ARG A 341 -24.41 16.41 -36.06
C ARG A 341 -25.21 17.29 -35.11
N THR A 342 -25.93 18.25 -35.67
CA THR A 342 -26.76 19.19 -34.91
C THR A 342 -27.92 18.53 -34.14
N SER A 343 -28.48 17.44 -34.67
CA SER A 343 -29.55 16.68 -34.00
C SER A 343 -29.07 16.00 -32.71
N ASP A 344 -27.87 15.43 -32.75
CA ASP A 344 -27.27 14.74 -31.61
C ASP A 344 -26.84 15.77 -30.55
N ALA A 345 -26.28 16.90 -31.00
CA ALA A 345 -25.91 18.00 -30.12
C ALA A 345 -27.12 18.64 -29.41
N ALA A 346 -28.23 18.85 -30.11
CA ALA A 346 -29.48 19.35 -29.52
C ALA A 346 -29.98 18.43 -28.40
N ARG A 347 -29.97 17.12 -28.64
CA ARG A 347 -30.38 16.11 -27.66
C ARG A 347 -29.49 16.13 -26.42
N LEU A 348 -28.17 16.19 -26.60
CA LEU A 348 -27.21 16.20 -25.49
C LEU A 348 -27.25 17.49 -24.67
N LEU A 349 -27.53 18.63 -25.29
CA LEU A 349 -27.69 19.92 -24.61
C LEU A 349 -29.08 20.11 -23.99
N GLY A 350 -30.04 19.20 -24.24
CA GLY A 350 -31.42 19.34 -23.77
C GLY A 350 -32.16 20.53 -24.39
N VAL A 351 -31.73 21.01 -25.56
CA VAL A 351 -32.33 22.17 -26.25
C VAL A 351 -33.04 21.75 -27.53
N HIS A 352 -33.97 22.59 -27.99
CA HIS A 352 -34.63 22.35 -29.27
C HIS A 352 -33.64 22.50 -30.43
N ARG A 353 -33.76 21.68 -31.48
CA ARG A 353 -32.88 21.71 -32.66
C ARG A 353 -32.77 23.08 -33.33
N ASN A 354 -33.83 23.89 -33.23
CA ASN A 354 -33.90 25.24 -33.79
C ASN A 354 -33.01 26.25 -33.04
N THR A 355 -32.53 25.91 -31.84
CA THR A 355 -31.66 26.76 -31.02
C THR A 355 -30.18 26.53 -31.33
N ILE A 356 -29.81 25.32 -31.77
CA ILE A 356 -28.42 24.97 -32.11
C ILE A 356 -27.93 25.76 -33.33
N GLY A 357 -28.76 25.86 -34.38
CA GLY A 357 -28.40 26.54 -35.62
C GLY A 357 -27.89 27.97 -35.39
N PRO A 358 -28.68 28.86 -34.74
CA PRO A 358 -28.26 30.22 -34.43
C PRO A 358 -26.98 30.30 -33.58
N ARG A 359 -26.83 29.41 -32.58
CA ARG A 359 -25.62 29.36 -31.75
C ARG A 359 -24.39 28.98 -32.57
N LEU A 360 -24.51 28.01 -33.48
CA LEU A 360 -23.41 27.62 -34.37
C LEU A 360 -23.07 28.71 -35.38
N THR A 361 -24.06 29.43 -35.92
CA THR A 361 -23.80 30.61 -36.75
C THR A 361 -23.00 31.64 -35.97
N LYS A 362 -23.39 31.91 -34.72
CA LYS A 362 -22.67 32.87 -33.88
C LYS A 362 -21.25 32.41 -33.55
N ILE A 363 -21.04 31.12 -33.30
CA ILE A 363 -19.72 30.54 -33.10
C ILE A 363 -18.85 30.69 -34.35
N LYS A 364 -19.40 30.40 -35.55
CA LYS A 364 -18.69 30.59 -36.83
C LYS A 364 -18.30 32.05 -37.05
N GLU A 365 -19.17 33.00 -36.71
CA GLU A 365 -18.89 34.44 -36.77
C GLU A 365 -17.77 34.87 -35.80
N LEU A 366 -17.82 34.40 -34.55
CA LEU A 366 -16.84 34.78 -33.52
C LEU A 366 -15.45 34.21 -33.77
N LEU A 367 -15.40 33.00 -34.33
CA LEU A 367 -14.13 32.33 -34.61
C LEU A 367 -13.52 32.75 -35.94
N GLU A 368 -14.32 33.24 -36.88
CA GLU A 368 -13.92 33.46 -38.29
C GLU A 368 -13.29 32.19 -38.92
N LEU A 369 -13.68 31.01 -38.44
CA LEU A 369 -13.13 29.72 -38.83
C LEU A 369 -14.22 28.80 -39.38
N ASP A 370 -13.85 27.99 -40.37
CA ASP A 370 -14.71 26.93 -40.86
C ASP A 370 -14.67 25.71 -39.93
N ILE A 371 -15.65 25.61 -39.03
CA ILE A 371 -15.79 24.51 -38.06
C ILE A 371 -16.22 23.17 -38.70
N GLU A 372 -16.30 23.09 -40.03
CA GLU A 372 -16.47 21.83 -40.77
C GLU A 372 -15.13 21.35 -41.37
N ASN A 373 -14.09 22.18 -41.35
CA ASN A 373 -12.74 21.81 -41.77
C ASN A 373 -12.07 20.90 -40.73
N GLY A 374 -11.56 19.75 -41.16
CA GLY A 374 -10.97 18.75 -40.26
C GLY A 374 -9.79 19.26 -39.41
N GLU A 375 -8.95 20.13 -39.97
CA GLU A 375 -7.81 20.73 -39.25
C GLU A 375 -8.30 21.74 -38.20
N VAL A 376 -9.29 22.57 -38.55
CA VAL A 376 -9.91 23.52 -37.62
C VAL A 376 -10.60 22.77 -36.48
N VAL A 377 -11.36 21.72 -36.80
CA VAL A 377 -12.02 20.85 -35.83
C VAL A 377 -11.02 20.27 -34.85
N PHE A 378 -9.90 19.72 -35.34
CA PHE A 378 -8.84 19.19 -34.48
C PHE A 378 -8.27 20.28 -33.56
N GLN A 379 -7.93 21.46 -34.09
CA GLN A 379 -7.39 22.56 -33.30
C GLN A 379 -8.37 23.06 -32.22
N LEU A 380 -9.66 23.12 -32.53
CA LEU A 380 -10.71 23.51 -31.57
C LEU A 380 -10.93 22.44 -30.51
N GLN A 381 -10.91 21.15 -30.87
CA GLN A 381 -10.97 20.04 -29.92
C GLN A 381 -9.78 20.06 -28.97
N LEU A 382 -8.57 20.27 -29.50
CA LEU A 382 -7.36 20.39 -28.69
C LEU A 382 -7.44 21.60 -27.75
N ALA A 383 -7.89 22.76 -28.24
CA ALA A 383 -8.05 23.95 -27.42
C ALA A 383 -9.08 23.75 -26.29
N LEU A 384 -10.19 23.07 -26.57
CA LEU A 384 -11.21 22.75 -25.55
C LEU A 384 -10.66 21.80 -24.49
N HIS A 385 -9.94 20.76 -24.90
CA HIS A 385 -9.27 19.86 -23.96
C HIS A 385 -8.23 20.58 -23.11
N LEU A 386 -7.43 21.48 -23.69
CA LEU A 386 -6.46 22.29 -22.96
C LEU A 386 -7.13 23.25 -21.97
N PHE A 387 -8.23 23.89 -22.36
CA PHE A 387 -8.99 24.78 -21.50
C PHE A 387 -9.54 24.05 -20.26
N GLN A 388 -10.09 22.84 -20.44
CA GLN A 388 -10.58 21.99 -19.34
C GLN A 388 -9.49 21.50 -18.38
N LEU A 389 -8.20 21.62 -18.73
CA LEU A 389 -7.10 21.30 -17.83
C LEU A 389 -6.68 22.48 -16.94
N GLN A 390 -7.02 23.71 -17.33
CA GLN A 390 -6.64 24.94 -16.61
C GLN A 390 -7.70 25.37 -15.60
N ASP A 391 -8.98 25.06 -15.86
CA ASP A 391 -10.12 25.26 -14.94
C ASP A 391 -10.25 24.11 -13.93
#